data_AF-A0A814HCU9-F1
#
_entry.id   AF-A0A814HCU9-F1
#
_cell.length_a   1.000
_cell.length_b   1.000
_cell.length_c   1.000
_cell.angle_alpha   90.00
_cell.angle_beta   90.00
_cell.angle_gamma   90.00
#
_symmetry.space_group_name_H-M   'P 1'
#
loop_
_entity.id
_entity.type
_entity.pdbx_description
1 polymer ?
#
loop_
_entity_poly.entity_id
_entity_poly.type
_entity_poly.pdbx_seq_one_letter_code
_entity_poly.pdbx_strand_id
1 'polypeptide(L)'
;MISYPLREYISSKKDDDYHQSSSSSSSSLNYSSTKTKNNLNNNYSNRFICFILSLILLFIFSTLYSYYSYIDPTCFNNECTDFVCKAYSEGLIGGQLCPDLCTTKTIQLENCLGEHKQFESRLFDNNEGNQVIRCYLKHPLSKTNPSGDLKKHFYFPEDESTLEKLYIALQQHIQKTIQLDNPDILIEDLLKFADFNKDDKISLSEARSLWSLVQIDEFFYTILLSDKVYTPKIRGTCGHIFAIEKVIYHNLPFDDKQELYPSSERPNWFQRVRLAIGIIEFYSDTWHYQDTDQHLYLCQPLIKAFGYDKDYEAKIFFLLLIYSFG
;
A
#
# COMPACT_ATOMS: atom_id res chain seq x y z
N MET A 1 -29.19 15.49 2.90
CA MET A 1 -29.83 16.20 1.78
C MET A 1 -29.23 17.59 1.67
N ILE A 2 -28.60 17.92 0.55
CA ILE A 2 -28.54 19.23 -0.13
C ILE A 2 -27.99 18.90 -1.52
N SER A 3 -28.77 19.20 -2.56
CA SER A 3 -28.38 19.05 -3.95
C SER A 3 -28.03 20.41 -4.55
N TYR A 4 -27.10 20.44 -5.50
CA TYR A 4 -26.91 21.60 -6.38
C TYR A 4 -27.38 21.26 -7.80
N PRO A 5 -28.21 22.10 -8.44
CA PRO A 5 -28.86 21.77 -9.70
C PRO A 5 -28.08 22.21 -10.93
N LEU A 6 -28.34 21.53 -12.05
CA LEU A 6 -27.98 21.97 -13.40
C LEU A 6 -28.70 23.29 -13.74
N ARG A 7 -28.01 24.16 -14.49
CA ARG A 7 -28.59 25.38 -15.07
C ARG A 7 -28.49 25.32 -16.59
N GLU A 8 -29.61 25.07 -17.24
CA GLU A 8 -29.81 25.43 -18.65
C GLU A 8 -29.92 26.95 -18.81
N TYR A 9 -29.62 27.47 -20.00
CA TYR A 9 -30.11 28.78 -20.42
C TYR A 9 -30.47 28.80 -21.90
N ILE A 10 -31.62 29.41 -22.21
CA ILE A 10 -32.30 29.38 -23.51
C ILE A 10 -32.13 30.73 -24.23
N SER A 11 -31.99 30.72 -25.56
CA SER A 11 -32.53 31.75 -26.47
C SER A 11 -32.59 31.15 -27.90
N SER A 12 -33.74 31.00 -28.61
CA SER A 12 -34.64 32.06 -29.16
C SER A 12 -33.87 33.03 -30.09
N LYS A 13 -34.24 33.39 -31.34
CA LYS A 13 -35.38 33.13 -32.26
C LYS A 13 -34.95 33.59 -33.70
N LYS A 14 -35.66 33.54 -34.84
CA LYS A 14 -37.05 33.15 -35.28
C LYS A 14 -37.00 32.78 -36.79
N ASP A 15 -38.09 32.24 -37.35
CA ASP A 15 -38.27 31.78 -38.75
C ASP A 15 -38.34 32.90 -39.81
N ASP A 16 -38.08 32.60 -41.09
CA ASP A 16 -39.05 32.72 -42.21
C ASP A 16 -38.38 32.46 -43.59
N ASP A 17 -39.06 31.66 -44.44
CA ASP A 17 -38.69 31.39 -45.84
C ASP A 17 -39.15 32.51 -46.80
N TYR A 18 -38.43 32.69 -47.93
CA TYR A 18 -39.02 33.25 -49.15
C TYR A 18 -38.35 32.76 -50.45
N HIS A 19 -39.15 32.61 -51.51
CA HIS A 19 -38.82 31.96 -52.78
C HIS A 19 -38.48 32.93 -53.93
N GLN A 20 -37.73 32.43 -54.94
CA GLN A 20 -37.81 32.75 -56.39
C GLN A 20 -37.45 34.20 -56.83
N SER A 21 -36.87 34.53 -57.99
CA SER A 21 -36.49 33.88 -59.26
C SER A 21 -35.93 34.98 -60.22
N SER A 22 -35.38 34.61 -61.39
CA SER A 22 -35.11 35.47 -62.58
C SER A 22 -34.01 36.57 -62.45
N SER A 23 -33.32 37.05 -63.50
CA SER A 23 -32.99 36.53 -64.86
C SER A 23 -32.01 37.49 -65.57
N SER A 24 -31.16 37.02 -66.50
CA SER A 24 -30.44 37.81 -67.56
C SER A 24 -29.45 38.91 -67.09
N SER A 25 -28.42 39.36 -67.83
CA SER A 25 -27.71 38.90 -69.04
C SER A 25 -26.47 39.79 -69.27
N SER A 26 -25.37 39.24 -69.81
CA SER A 26 -24.18 39.97 -70.35
C SER A 26 -23.41 40.88 -69.36
N SER A 27 -22.09 41.06 -69.43
CA SER A 27 -21.14 40.92 -70.54
C SER A 27 -19.71 40.60 -70.04
N SER A 28 -18.79 40.37 -70.97
CA SER A 28 -17.39 40.01 -70.74
C SER A 28 -16.54 41.12 -70.11
N LEU A 29 -15.58 40.76 -69.24
CA LEU A 29 -14.15 41.10 -69.40
C LEU A 29 -13.27 40.35 -68.37
N ASN A 30 -11.98 40.20 -68.70
CA ASN A 30 -11.06 39.27 -68.05
C ASN A 30 -10.24 39.84 -66.87
N TYR A 31 -9.68 38.89 -66.10
CA TYR A 31 -8.34 38.91 -65.50
C TYR A 31 -8.18 39.23 -63.99
N SER A 32 -7.25 38.49 -63.36
CA SER A 32 -6.69 38.67 -61.99
C SER A 32 -7.59 38.47 -60.75
N SER A 33 -7.83 37.20 -60.35
CA SER A 33 -8.21 36.87 -58.96
C SER A 33 -7.72 35.52 -58.40
N THR A 34 -7.08 34.66 -59.21
CA THR A 34 -6.70 33.29 -58.81
C THR A 34 -5.51 33.22 -57.85
N LYS A 35 -4.64 34.25 -57.79
CA LYS A 35 -3.43 34.22 -56.96
C LYS A 35 -3.68 34.52 -55.47
N THR A 36 -4.77 35.21 -55.12
CA THR A 36 -5.13 35.54 -53.73
C THR A 36 -5.94 34.44 -53.05
N LYS A 37 -6.86 33.77 -53.75
CA LYS A 37 -7.65 32.65 -53.17
C LYS A 37 -6.79 31.47 -52.72
N ASN A 38 -5.79 31.07 -53.52
CA ASN A 38 -4.91 29.95 -53.16
C ASN A 38 -4.03 30.26 -51.92
N ASN A 39 -3.55 31.51 -51.77
CA ASN A 39 -2.78 31.91 -50.60
C ASN A 39 -3.63 32.05 -49.32
N LEU A 40 -4.92 32.40 -49.44
CA LEU A 40 -5.85 32.42 -48.30
C LEU A 40 -6.24 31.01 -47.86
N ASN A 41 -6.57 30.11 -48.79
CA ASN A 41 -6.88 28.71 -48.46
C ASN A 41 -5.66 27.97 -47.88
N ASN A 42 -4.45 28.19 -48.40
CA ASN A 42 -3.24 27.60 -47.80
C ASN A 42 -3.00 28.13 -46.38
N ASN A 43 -3.22 29.43 -46.11
CA ASN A 43 -3.10 29.97 -44.76
C ASN A 43 -4.16 29.41 -43.79
N TYR A 44 -5.40 29.22 -44.25
CA TYR A 44 -6.45 28.62 -43.42
C TYR A 44 -6.19 27.13 -43.13
N SER A 45 -5.80 26.37 -44.16
CA SER A 45 -5.41 24.96 -44.04
C SER A 45 -4.23 24.78 -43.08
N ASN A 46 -3.16 25.56 -43.26
CA ASN A 46 -1.98 25.51 -42.39
C ASN A 46 -2.31 25.89 -40.93
N ARG A 47 -3.19 26.89 -40.71
CA ARG A 47 -3.67 27.24 -39.35
C ARG A 47 -4.47 26.12 -38.71
N PHE A 48 -5.33 25.43 -39.47
CA PHE A 48 -6.12 24.30 -38.98
C PHE A 48 -5.22 23.10 -38.65
N ILE A 49 -4.22 22.80 -39.50
CA ILE A 49 -3.21 21.77 -39.28
C ILE A 49 -2.40 22.07 -38.01
N CYS A 50 -1.91 23.31 -37.84
CA CYS A 50 -1.19 23.71 -36.61
C CYS A 50 -2.05 23.57 -35.34
N PHE A 51 -3.35 23.87 -35.43
CA PHE A 51 -4.27 23.70 -34.30
C PHE A 51 -4.45 22.22 -33.93
N ILE A 52 -4.65 21.34 -34.91
CA ILE A 52 -4.75 19.89 -34.68
C ILE A 52 -3.44 19.31 -34.13
N LEU A 53 -2.28 19.72 -34.66
CA LEU A 53 -0.98 19.30 -34.14
C LEU A 53 -0.75 19.75 -32.69
N SER A 54 -1.20 20.96 -32.33
CA SER A 54 -1.16 21.47 -30.95
C SER A 54 -2.02 20.62 -30.00
N LEU A 55 -3.24 20.27 -30.41
CA LEU A 55 -4.12 19.39 -29.63
C LEU A 55 -3.54 17.97 -29.44
N ILE A 56 -2.93 17.41 -30.49
CA ILE A 56 -2.24 16.11 -30.42
C ILE A 56 -1.05 16.18 -29.45
N LEU A 57 -0.24 17.25 -29.51
CA LEU A 57 0.86 17.48 -28.56
C LEU A 57 0.38 17.59 -27.12
N LEU A 58 -0.71 18.32 -26.86
CA LEU A 58 -1.31 18.41 -25.52
C LEU A 58 -1.86 17.07 -25.03
N PHE A 59 -2.46 16.26 -25.90
CA PHE A 59 -2.93 14.92 -25.56
C PHE A 59 -1.77 13.96 -25.25
N ILE A 60 -0.70 13.98 -26.05
CA ILE A 60 0.52 13.20 -25.80
C ILE A 60 1.19 13.67 -24.50
N PHE A 61 1.28 14.97 -24.24
CA PHE A 61 1.87 15.48 -22.99
C PHE A 61 1.01 15.14 -21.77
N SER A 62 -0.32 15.20 -21.89
CA SER A 62 -1.25 14.79 -20.83
C SER A 62 -1.15 13.29 -20.53
N THR A 63 -1.15 12.43 -21.56
CA THR A 63 -1.00 10.97 -21.37
C THR A 63 0.37 10.58 -20.83
N LEU A 64 1.46 11.23 -21.30
CA LEU A 64 2.78 11.06 -20.71
C LEU A 64 2.85 11.55 -19.27
N TYR A 65 2.29 12.72 -18.96
CA TYR A 65 2.24 13.24 -17.58
C TYR A 65 1.45 12.30 -16.67
N SER A 66 0.29 11.80 -17.11
CA SER A 66 -0.49 10.80 -16.39
C SER A 66 0.31 9.51 -16.18
N TYR A 67 1.02 9.03 -17.20
CA TYR A 67 1.89 7.84 -17.13
C TYR A 67 3.06 8.04 -16.15
N TYR A 68 3.74 9.20 -16.18
CA TYR A 68 4.80 9.55 -15.23
C TYR A 68 4.27 9.82 -13.81
N SER A 69 3.02 10.25 -13.64
CA SER A 69 2.38 10.36 -12.31
C SER A 69 1.84 9.03 -11.79
N TYR A 70 1.67 8.03 -12.66
CA TYR A 70 1.21 6.69 -12.33
C TYR A 70 2.39 5.75 -12.02
N ILE A 71 3.51 5.90 -12.72
CA ILE A 71 4.79 5.30 -12.32
C ILE A 71 5.36 6.15 -11.18
N ASP A 72 4.93 5.84 -9.96
CA ASP A 72 5.52 6.41 -8.76
C ASP A 72 6.96 5.87 -8.59
N PRO A 73 8.00 6.70 -8.77
CA PRO A 73 9.39 6.22 -8.78
C PRO A 73 9.92 5.90 -7.38
N THR A 74 9.13 6.14 -6.33
CA THR A 74 9.53 5.98 -4.93
C THR A 74 9.75 4.53 -4.51
N CYS A 75 9.10 3.56 -5.15
CA CYS A 75 9.08 2.19 -4.67
C CYS A 75 10.09 1.22 -5.32
N PHE A 76 11.01 1.73 -6.15
CA PHE A 76 12.16 0.99 -6.70
C PHE A 76 13.48 1.34 -6.01
N ASN A 77 13.48 1.55 -4.69
CA ASN A 77 14.72 1.72 -3.92
C ASN A 77 15.02 0.46 -3.09
N ASN A 78 16.08 -0.27 -3.47
CA ASN A 78 16.64 -1.39 -2.70
C ASN A 78 17.14 -0.97 -1.31
N GLU A 79 17.20 0.33 -1.03
CA GLU A 79 17.65 0.98 0.20
C GLU A 79 17.24 0.29 1.51
N CYS A 80 16.00 -0.23 1.63
CA CYS A 80 15.61 -1.04 2.79
C CYS A 80 16.38 -2.38 2.86
N THR A 81 16.34 -3.16 1.78
CA THR A 81 17.05 -4.43 1.65
C THR A 81 18.55 -4.24 1.84
N ASP A 82 19.14 -3.22 1.20
CA ASP A 82 20.56 -2.91 1.29
C ASP A 82 20.96 -2.53 2.72
N PHE A 83 20.12 -1.77 3.43
CA PHE A 83 20.34 -1.40 4.84
C PHE A 83 20.29 -2.62 5.76
N VAL A 84 19.27 -3.47 5.64
CA VAL A 84 19.10 -4.69 6.44
C VAL A 84 20.18 -5.73 6.10
N CYS A 85 20.48 -5.93 4.83
CA CYS A 85 21.54 -6.86 4.41
C CYS A 85 22.93 -6.40 4.81
N LYS A 86 23.18 -5.08 4.86
CA LYS A 86 24.38 -4.54 5.48
C LYS A 86 24.44 -4.89 6.98
N ALA A 87 23.35 -4.63 7.72
CA ALA A 87 23.25 -4.95 9.15
C ALA A 87 23.52 -6.45 9.43
N TYR A 88 22.96 -7.33 8.59
CA TYR A 88 23.14 -8.77 8.65
C TYR A 88 24.60 -9.17 8.35
N SER A 89 25.22 -8.58 7.31
CA SER A 89 26.62 -8.84 6.98
C SER A 89 27.61 -8.36 8.05
N GLU A 90 27.24 -7.35 8.85
CA GLU A 90 27.99 -6.88 10.02
C GLU A 90 27.70 -7.70 11.30
N GLY A 91 26.83 -8.72 11.23
CA GLY A 91 26.44 -9.55 12.39
C GLY A 91 25.62 -8.80 13.45
N LEU A 92 25.01 -7.67 13.11
CA LEU A 92 24.25 -6.85 14.05
C LEU A 92 22.83 -7.37 14.30
N ILE A 93 22.30 -8.16 13.35
CA ILE A 93 20.94 -8.71 13.31
C ILE A 93 20.95 -10.11 12.71
N GLY A 94 19.79 -10.77 12.73
CA GLY A 94 19.54 -11.96 11.92
C GLY A 94 18.04 -12.21 11.76
N GLY A 95 17.67 -13.45 11.47
CA GLY A 95 16.31 -13.88 11.22
C GLY A 95 16.24 -14.91 10.10
N GLN A 96 15.15 -15.69 10.09
CA GLN A 96 14.96 -16.82 9.19
C GLN A 96 15.02 -16.44 7.70
N LEU A 97 14.64 -15.20 7.34
CA LEU A 97 14.65 -14.70 5.96
C LEU A 97 15.98 -14.07 5.54
N CYS A 98 16.91 -13.78 6.47
CA CYS A 98 18.14 -13.07 6.11
C CYS A 98 19.02 -13.79 5.07
N PRO A 99 19.23 -15.13 5.14
CA PRO A 99 19.98 -15.84 4.11
C PRO A 99 19.33 -15.69 2.72
N ASP A 100 18.00 -15.80 2.66
CA ASP A 100 17.23 -15.78 1.42
C ASP A 100 17.07 -14.38 0.81
N LEU A 101 16.99 -13.36 1.65
CA LEU A 101 16.91 -11.96 1.24
C LEU A 101 18.28 -11.39 0.83
N CYS A 102 19.35 -11.77 1.53
CA CYS A 102 20.65 -11.10 1.43
C CYS A 102 21.75 -11.91 0.73
N THR A 103 21.78 -13.23 0.95
CA THR A 103 22.88 -14.09 0.50
C THR A 103 22.52 -14.84 -0.78
N THR A 104 21.45 -15.64 -0.78
CA THR A 104 21.01 -16.41 -1.95
C THR A 104 20.17 -15.57 -2.91
N LYS A 105 19.49 -14.53 -2.42
CA LYS A 105 18.60 -13.62 -3.17
C LYS A 105 17.47 -14.35 -3.91
N THR A 106 16.99 -15.44 -3.30
CA THR A 106 15.77 -16.16 -3.68
C THR A 106 14.53 -15.30 -3.46
N ILE A 107 14.55 -14.45 -2.43
CA ILE A 107 13.55 -13.44 -2.15
C ILE A 107 13.96 -12.12 -2.81
N GLN A 108 13.18 -11.66 -3.79
CA GLN A 108 13.36 -10.38 -4.46
C GLN A 108 12.14 -9.47 -4.25
N LEU A 109 12.42 -8.18 -4.05
CA LEU A 109 11.43 -7.17 -3.71
C LEU A 109 10.99 -6.41 -4.97
N GLU A 110 10.22 -7.07 -5.83
CA GLU A 110 9.94 -6.59 -7.20
C GLU A 110 8.71 -5.69 -7.31
N ASN A 111 7.55 -6.15 -6.80
CA ASN A 111 6.26 -5.48 -7.02
C ASN A 111 5.77 -4.78 -5.75
N CYS A 112 5.87 -3.45 -5.72
CA CYS A 112 5.40 -2.63 -4.61
C CYS A 112 3.88 -2.45 -4.62
N LEU A 113 3.19 -2.88 -3.56
CA LEU A 113 1.72 -2.87 -3.49
C LEU A 113 1.09 -1.58 -2.90
N GLY A 114 1.87 -0.54 -2.59
CA GLY A 114 1.34 0.76 -2.19
C GLY A 114 2.27 1.65 -1.37
N GLU A 115 1.91 2.94 -1.26
CA GLU A 115 2.72 3.98 -0.62
C GLU A 115 2.00 4.59 0.61
N HIS A 116 2.11 3.94 1.78
CA HIS A 116 1.71 4.55 3.05
C HIS A 116 2.83 5.49 3.55
N LYS A 117 2.84 6.73 3.02
CA LYS A 117 3.87 7.78 3.30
C LYS A 117 4.13 8.09 4.78
N GLN A 118 3.26 7.69 5.71
CA GLN A 118 3.45 7.90 7.15
C GLN A 118 4.36 6.87 7.85
N PHE A 119 4.57 5.68 7.27
CA PHE A 119 5.19 4.55 7.99
C PHE A 119 6.32 3.84 7.22
N GLU A 120 6.67 4.33 6.02
CA GLU A 120 7.65 3.71 5.09
C GLU A 120 7.41 2.21 4.80
N SER A 121 6.19 1.73 5.06
CA SER A 121 5.77 0.34 4.92
C SER A 121 5.68 -0.07 3.44
N ARG A 122 6.74 -0.67 2.91
CA ARG A 122 6.73 -1.23 1.55
C ARG A 122 6.27 -2.68 1.58
N LEU A 123 5.46 -3.03 0.58
CA LEU A 123 4.82 -4.33 0.42
C LEU A 123 5.33 -4.98 -0.86
N PHE A 124 5.99 -6.13 -0.76
CA PHE A 124 6.51 -6.82 -1.94
C PHE A 124 5.92 -8.22 -2.10
N ASP A 125 5.45 -8.50 -3.31
CA ASP A 125 5.13 -9.85 -3.77
C ASP A 125 6.43 -10.62 -4.07
N ASN A 126 6.57 -11.84 -3.57
CA ASN A 126 7.71 -12.70 -3.88
C ASN A 126 7.39 -13.66 -5.04
N ASN A 127 8.40 -14.10 -5.78
CA ASN A 127 8.20 -14.97 -6.96
C ASN A 127 7.63 -16.38 -6.63
N GLU A 128 7.55 -16.76 -5.35
CA GLU A 128 6.87 -17.97 -4.87
C GLU A 128 5.37 -17.73 -4.54
N GLY A 129 4.91 -16.49 -4.68
CA GLY A 129 3.51 -16.09 -4.83
C GLY A 129 2.61 -16.09 -3.58
N ASN A 130 3.15 -16.40 -2.40
CA ASN A 130 2.34 -16.70 -1.20
C ASN A 130 2.61 -15.83 0.04
N GLN A 131 3.53 -14.86 -0.04
CA GLN A 131 3.82 -13.94 1.07
C GLN A 131 3.98 -12.49 0.62
N VAL A 132 3.69 -11.56 1.53
CA VAL A 132 3.93 -10.12 1.38
C VAL A 132 4.98 -9.71 2.39
N ILE A 133 6.05 -9.09 1.90
CA ILE A 133 7.17 -8.64 2.74
C ILE A 133 6.92 -7.20 3.18
N ARG A 134 7.02 -6.97 4.50
CA ARG A 134 6.86 -5.68 5.17
C ARG A 134 8.25 -5.14 5.58
N CYS A 135 8.56 -3.89 5.22
CA CYS A 135 9.76 -3.19 5.69
C CYS A 135 9.40 -1.88 6.39
N TYR A 136 10.10 -1.53 7.48
CA TYR A 136 9.86 -0.32 8.26
C TYR A 136 11.17 0.42 8.62
N LEU A 137 11.44 1.52 7.93
CA LEU A 137 12.54 2.42 8.27
C LEU A 137 12.02 3.51 9.22
N LYS A 138 12.25 3.32 10.53
CA LYS A 138 11.78 4.23 11.60
C LYS A 138 12.41 5.63 11.51
N HIS A 139 13.55 5.77 10.83
CA HIS A 139 14.24 7.03 10.64
C HIS A 139 14.83 7.14 9.22
N PRO A 140 14.82 8.35 8.61
CA PRO A 140 15.48 8.59 7.33
C PRO A 140 16.96 8.19 7.39
N LEU A 141 17.41 7.44 6.37
CA LEU A 141 18.78 6.96 6.29
C LEU A 141 19.75 8.06 5.87
N SER A 142 20.86 8.18 6.60
CA SER A 142 21.89 9.17 6.36
C SER A 142 22.97 8.64 5.41
N LYS A 143 23.11 9.30 4.26
CA LYS A 143 24.21 9.05 3.31
C LYS A 143 25.60 9.31 3.91
N THR A 144 25.70 10.05 5.03
CA THR A 144 26.98 10.42 5.66
C THR A 144 27.30 9.64 6.92
N ASN A 145 26.34 8.95 7.55
CA ASN A 145 26.60 8.12 8.74
C ASN A 145 25.83 6.77 8.77
N PRO A 146 26.01 5.89 7.76
CA PRO A 146 25.25 4.63 7.70
C PRO A 146 25.42 3.73 8.93
N SER A 147 26.60 3.70 9.55
CA SER A 147 26.86 2.89 10.76
C SER A 147 26.24 3.49 12.02
N GLY A 148 26.00 4.80 12.06
CA GLY A 148 25.16 5.43 13.09
C GLY A 148 23.69 5.03 12.94
N ASP A 149 23.18 4.99 11.71
CA ASP A 149 21.79 4.61 11.43
C ASP A 149 21.52 3.14 11.77
N LEU A 150 22.48 2.24 11.50
CA LEU A 150 22.43 0.84 11.94
C LEU A 150 22.26 0.73 13.45
N LYS A 151 23.10 1.42 14.22
CA LYS A 151 23.02 1.45 15.69
C LYS A 151 21.71 2.07 16.19
N LYS A 152 21.13 3.01 15.46
CA LYS A 152 19.87 3.68 15.81
C LYS A 152 18.65 2.79 15.57
N HIS A 153 18.59 2.08 14.44
CA HIS A 153 17.47 1.20 14.09
C HIS A 153 17.49 -0.13 14.85
N PHE A 154 18.69 -0.65 15.16
CA PHE A 154 18.89 -1.91 15.87
C PHE A 154 19.46 -1.70 17.28
N TYR A 155 19.10 -0.57 17.92
CA TYR A 155 19.42 -0.32 19.32
C TYR A 155 18.65 -1.28 20.22
N PHE A 156 19.37 -2.08 21.01
CA PHE A 156 18.84 -2.83 22.15
C PHE A 156 19.37 -2.18 23.44
N PRO A 157 18.56 -2.01 24.50
CA PRO A 157 18.98 -1.24 25.68
C PRO A 157 20.15 -1.85 26.48
N GLU A 158 20.36 -3.15 26.33
CA GLU A 158 21.31 -3.94 27.13
C GLU A 158 22.55 -4.32 26.31
N ASP A 159 23.72 -4.22 26.95
CA ASP A 159 25.01 -4.57 26.34
C ASP A 159 25.22 -6.10 26.17
N GLU A 160 24.41 -6.91 26.86
CA GLU A 160 24.47 -8.38 26.85
C GLU A 160 23.13 -9.00 26.45
N SER A 161 23.18 -10.08 25.68
CA SER A 161 21.99 -10.84 25.26
C SER A 161 21.72 -12.02 26.17
N THR A 162 21.24 -11.77 27.38
CA THR A 162 20.62 -12.84 28.18
C THR A 162 19.13 -12.92 27.88
N LEU A 163 18.58 -14.13 27.90
CA LEU A 163 17.13 -14.37 27.79
C LEU A 163 16.36 -13.52 28.83
N GLU A 164 16.86 -13.45 30.05
CA GLU A 164 16.31 -12.65 31.15
C GLU A 164 16.25 -11.14 30.82
N LYS A 165 17.34 -10.56 30.29
CA LYS A 165 17.38 -9.15 29.88
C LYS A 165 16.39 -8.84 28.76
N LEU A 166 16.30 -9.73 27.76
CA LEU A 166 15.31 -9.60 26.70
C LEU A 166 13.88 -9.74 27.24
N TYR A 167 13.63 -10.69 28.13
CA TYR A 167 12.33 -10.89 28.78
C TYR A 167 11.86 -9.63 29.51
N ILE A 168 12.73 -9.04 30.35
CA ILE A 168 12.44 -7.82 31.10
C ILE A 168 12.15 -6.65 30.15
N ALA A 169 12.95 -6.49 29.09
CA ALA A 169 12.72 -5.44 28.09
C ALA A 169 11.37 -5.61 27.37
N LEU A 170 11.03 -6.83 26.95
CA LEU A 170 9.75 -7.17 26.32
C LEU A 170 8.57 -6.91 27.27
N GLN A 171 8.66 -7.37 28.52
CA GLN A 171 7.63 -7.17 29.54
C GLN A 171 7.36 -5.69 29.79
N GLN A 172 8.42 -4.88 29.94
CA GLN A 172 8.31 -3.42 30.10
C GLN A 172 7.71 -2.73 28.86
N HIS A 173 8.05 -3.20 27.66
CA HIS A 173 7.45 -2.68 26.43
C HIS A 173 5.96 -3.03 26.36
N ILE A 174 5.60 -4.30 26.57
CA ILE A 174 4.21 -4.78 26.54
C ILE A 174 3.36 -3.97 27.52
N GLN A 175 3.75 -3.91 28.79
CA GLN A 175 3.02 -3.17 29.84
C GLN A 175 2.82 -1.67 29.52
N LYS A 176 3.72 -1.08 28.74
CA LYS A 176 3.61 0.31 28.28
C LYS A 176 2.69 0.46 27.06
N THR A 177 2.62 -0.55 26.20
CA THR A 177 1.83 -0.54 24.96
C THR A 177 0.37 -0.99 25.21
N ILE A 178 0.16 -1.94 26.13
CA ILE A 178 -1.15 -2.51 26.47
C ILE A 178 -1.11 -3.12 27.88
N GLN A 179 -2.17 -2.93 28.68
CA GLN A 179 -2.26 -3.44 30.05
C GLN A 179 -2.81 -4.87 30.02
N LEU A 180 -1.91 -5.86 30.06
CA LEU A 180 -2.27 -7.28 30.12
C LEU A 180 -2.16 -7.80 31.56
N ASP A 181 -3.17 -8.54 32.01
CA ASP A 181 -3.11 -9.27 33.29
C ASP A 181 -1.99 -10.31 33.34
N ASN A 182 -1.69 -10.92 32.18
CA ASN A 182 -0.60 -11.87 32.01
C ASN A 182 0.11 -11.63 30.67
N PRO A 183 1.26 -10.93 30.65
CA PRO A 183 2.05 -10.72 29.45
C PRO A 183 2.90 -11.94 29.05
N ASP A 184 3.05 -12.95 29.92
CA ASP A 184 4.04 -14.02 29.75
C ASP A 184 3.76 -14.87 28.50
N ILE A 185 2.48 -15.16 28.20
CA ILE A 185 2.06 -15.89 26.99
C ILE A 185 2.48 -15.13 25.72
N LEU A 186 2.29 -13.81 25.70
CA LEU A 186 2.69 -12.97 24.57
C LEU A 186 4.22 -12.90 24.43
N ILE A 187 4.95 -12.91 25.55
CA ILE A 187 6.42 -12.97 25.54
C ILE A 187 6.89 -14.32 24.98
N GLU A 188 6.28 -15.44 25.37
CA GLU A 188 6.56 -16.76 24.80
C GLU A 188 6.30 -16.79 23.27
N ASP A 189 5.20 -16.19 22.80
CA ASP A 189 4.92 -16.08 21.37
C ASP A 189 5.94 -15.21 20.62
N LEU A 190 6.41 -14.11 21.23
CA LEU A 190 7.46 -13.27 20.67
C LEU A 190 8.83 -13.97 20.63
N LEU A 191 9.18 -14.72 21.68
CA LEU A 191 10.46 -15.43 21.77
C LEU A 191 10.64 -16.53 20.70
N LYS A 192 9.54 -17.07 20.14
CA LYS A 192 9.57 -17.98 18.97
C LYS A 192 10.18 -17.34 17.72
N PHE A 193 10.30 -16.00 17.69
CA PHE A 193 10.96 -15.24 16.62
C PHE A 193 12.36 -14.72 17.00
N ALA A 194 12.82 -14.94 18.25
CA ALA A 194 14.18 -14.61 18.67
C ALA A 194 15.17 -15.67 18.21
N ASP A 195 15.04 -16.92 18.67
CA ASP A 195 15.94 -18.02 18.31
C ASP A 195 15.64 -18.52 16.88
N PHE A 196 16.21 -17.83 15.88
CA PHE A 196 16.09 -18.25 14.48
C PHE A 196 17.08 -19.37 14.12
N ASN A 197 18.15 -19.52 14.90
CA ASN A 197 19.24 -20.45 14.62
C ASN A 197 18.99 -21.86 15.21
N LYS A 198 18.12 -21.94 16.23
CA LYS A 198 17.66 -23.13 16.96
C LYS A 198 18.75 -23.77 17.82
N ASP A 199 19.52 -22.96 18.56
CA ASP A 199 20.52 -23.42 19.53
C ASP A 199 20.10 -23.29 21.00
N ASP A 200 18.81 -23.01 21.24
CA ASP A 200 18.17 -22.79 22.54
C ASP A 200 18.80 -21.63 23.34
N LYS A 201 19.43 -20.67 22.63
CA LYS A 201 20.02 -19.46 23.21
C LYS A 201 19.57 -18.22 22.43
N ILE A 202 19.92 -17.07 22.97
CA ILE A 202 19.62 -15.78 22.34
C ILE A 202 20.92 -14.98 22.23
N SER A 203 21.41 -14.82 21.01
CA SER A 203 22.51 -13.93 20.68
C SER A 203 22.09 -12.46 20.68
N LEU A 204 23.07 -11.56 20.67
CA LEU A 204 22.81 -10.11 20.63
C LEU A 204 22.21 -9.66 19.30
N SER A 205 22.53 -10.36 18.21
CA SER A 205 21.85 -10.23 16.92
C SER A 205 20.36 -10.61 16.99
N GLU A 206 20.02 -11.67 17.72
CA GLU A 206 18.63 -12.15 17.87
C GLU A 206 17.82 -11.21 18.76
N ALA A 207 18.36 -10.82 19.92
CA ALA A 207 17.74 -9.84 20.81
C ALA A 207 17.49 -8.49 20.11
N ARG A 208 18.48 -7.97 19.36
CA ARG A 208 18.31 -6.74 18.56
C ARG A 208 17.26 -6.87 17.47
N SER A 209 17.18 -8.03 16.81
CA SER A 209 16.21 -8.26 15.74
C SER A 209 14.79 -8.27 16.29
N LEU A 210 14.51 -9.11 17.30
CA LEU A 210 13.19 -9.15 17.94
C LEU A 210 12.79 -7.80 18.55
N TRP A 211 13.72 -7.14 19.25
CA TRP A 211 13.46 -5.82 19.83
C TRP A 211 13.20 -4.72 18.79
N SER A 212 13.79 -4.82 17.59
CA SER A 212 13.48 -3.92 16.48
C SER A 212 12.11 -4.18 15.86
N LEU A 213 11.65 -5.44 15.87
CA LEU A 213 10.32 -5.85 15.38
C LEU A 213 9.19 -5.48 16.35
N VAL A 214 9.37 -5.73 17.65
CA VAL A 214 8.35 -5.45 18.68
C VAL A 214 8.00 -3.96 18.76
N GLN A 215 8.92 -3.08 18.39
CA GLN A 215 8.69 -1.64 18.27
C GLN A 215 7.88 -1.21 17.03
N ILE A 216 7.42 -2.16 16.21
CA ILE A 216 6.58 -1.92 15.03
C ILE A 216 5.17 -2.37 15.39
N ASP A 217 4.26 -1.40 15.51
CA ASP A 217 2.87 -1.65 15.95
C ASP A 217 2.19 -2.77 15.12
N GLU A 218 2.38 -2.80 13.79
CA GLU A 218 1.83 -3.87 12.95
C GLU A 218 2.40 -5.26 13.28
N PHE A 219 3.71 -5.39 13.56
CA PHE A 219 4.27 -6.68 13.99
C PHE A 219 3.70 -7.08 15.35
N PHE A 220 3.70 -6.14 16.30
CA PHE A 220 3.20 -6.35 17.67
C PHE A 220 1.74 -6.84 17.67
N TYR A 221 0.83 -6.12 17.00
CA TYR A 221 -0.58 -6.51 16.92
C TYR A 221 -0.81 -7.76 16.06
N THR A 222 0.06 -8.08 15.09
CA THR A 222 0.00 -9.37 14.36
C THR A 222 0.27 -10.54 15.28
N ILE A 223 1.23 -10.42 16.21
CA ILE A 223 1.51 -11.45 17.21
C ILE A 223 0.38 -11.52 18.25
N LEU A 224 -0.09 -10.36 18.74
CA LEU A 224 -1.17 -10.26 19.74
C LEU A 224 -2.47 -10.94 19.30
N LEU A 225 -2.76 -10.93 17.99
CA LEU A 225 -3.96 -11.50 17.39
C LEU A 225 -3.65 -12.77 16.56
N SER A 226 -2.50 -13.42 16.80
CA SER A 226 -1.98 -14.50 15.93
C SER A 226 -2.78 -15.81 15.99
N ASP A 227 -3.59 -16.01 17.04
CA ASP A 227 -4.53 -17.13 17.19
C ASP A 227 -5.78 -16.96 16.30
N LYS A 228 -6.06 -15.74 15.83
CA LYS A 228 -7.30 -15.38 15.13
C LYS A 228 -7.23 -15.68 13.64
N VAL A 229 -8.32 -16.23 13.10
CA VAL A 229 -8.43 -16.63 11.67
C VAL A 229 -8.21 -15.43 10.75
N TYR A 230 -8.70 -14.25 11.14
CA TYR A 230 -8.59 -13.02 10.35
C TYR A 230 -7.20 -12.39 10.31
N THR A 231 -6.25 -12.85 11.14
CA THR A 231 -4.89 -12.29 11.21
C THR A 231 -3.97 -13.00 10.21
N PRO A 232 -3.21 -12.27 9.37
CA PRO A 232 -2.20 -12.87 8.51
C PRO A 232 -1.06 -13.51 9.31
N LYS A 233 -0.76 -14.78 9.04
CA LYS A 233 0.36 -15.48 9.67
C LYS A 233 1.72 -14.93 9.23
N ILE A 234 2.60 -14.65 10.19
CA ILE A 234 4.01 -14.33 9.92
C ILE A 234 4.72 -15.57 9.37
N ARG A 235 5.50 -15.39 8.31
CA ARG A 235 6.25 -16.44 7.59
C ARG A 235 7.74 -16.44 7.91
N GLY A 236 8.27 -15.33 8.40
CA GLY A 236 9.66 -15.19 8.83
C GLY A 236 10.05 -13.73 9.03
N THR A 237 11.27 -13.52 9.51
CA THR A 237 11.82 -12.20 9.88
C THR A 237 13.26 -12.03 9.39
N CYS A 238 13.72 -10.78 9.25
CA CYS A 238 15.13 -10.43 9.09
C CYS A 238 15.38 -9.00 9.62
N GLY A 239 16.01 -8.86 10.78
CA GLY A 239 16.05 -7.57 11.49
C GLY A 239 14.64 -7.05 11.73
N HIS A 240 14.33 -5.86 11.22
CA HIS A 240 12.99 -5.23 11.30
C HIS A 240 12.09 -5.51 10.07
N ILE A 241 12.54 -6.34 9.12
CA ILE A 241 11.70 -6.85 8.03
C ILE A 241 10.98 -8.11 8.52
N PHE A 242 9.71 -8.25 8.16
CA PHE A 242 8.97 -9.50 8.33
C PHE A 242 8.08 -9.80 7.13
N ALA A 243 7.89 -11.07 6.83
CA ALA A 243 6.96 -11.52 5.82
C ALA A 243 5.68 -12.04 6.47
N ILE A 244 4.53 -11.70 5.90
CA ILE A 244 3.21 -12.24 6.26
C ILE A 244 2.61 -13.03 5.11
N GLU A 245 1.63 -13.89 5.37
CA GLU A 245 0.88 -14.53 4.29
C GLU A 245 0.18 -13.53 3.38
N LYS A 246 0.16 -13.83 2.08
CA LYS A 246 -0.42 -12.97 1.07
C LYS A 246 -1.95 -13.03 1.11
N VAL A 247 -2.58 -11.90 1.37
CA VAL A 247 -4.01 -11.72 1.16
C VAL A 247 -4.26 -11.68 -0.35
N ILE A 248 -5.11 -12.56 -0.87
CA ILE A 248 -5.24 -12.76 -2.33
C ILE A 248 -6.04 -11.60 -2.94
N TYR A 249 -7.16 -11.23 -2.31
CA TYR A 249 -8.09 -10.22 -2.81
C TYR A 249 -8.04 -8.98 -1.92
N HIS A 250 -7.46 -7.90 -2.44
CA HIS A 250 -7.07 -6.70 -1.68
C HIS A 250 -8.17 -5.66 -1.43
N ASN A 251 -9.42 -5.99 -1.70
CA ASN A 251 -10.58 -5.16 -1.33
C ASN A 251 -11.74 -6.10 -0.97
N LEU A 252 -12.53 -5.74 0.04
CA LEU A 252 -13.79 -6.43 0.28
C LEU A 252 -14.71 -6.32 -0.97
N PRO A 253 -15.51 -7.36 -1.28
CA PRO A 253 -16.37 -7.35 -2.45
C PRO A 253 -17.49 -6.30 -2.37
N PHE A 254 -17.65 -5.61 -1.24
CA PHE A 254 -18.68 -4.60 -1.00
C PHE A 254 -18.33 -3.19 -1.53
N ASP A 255 -17.20 -2.98 -2.24
CA ASP A 255 -16.90 -1.71 -2.92
C ASP A 255 -17.95 -1.41 -4.02
N ASP A 256 -18.42 -0.18 -4.12
CA ASP A 256 -19.53 0.25 -5.00
C ASP A 256 -19.27 -0.02 -6.50
N LYS A 257 -18.03 -0.33 -6.87
CA LYS A 257 -17.63 -0.76 -8.22
C LYS A 257 -18.10 -2.18 -8.59
N GLN A 258 -18.81 -2.89 -7.70
CA GLN A 258 -19.28 -4.27 -7.91
C GLN A 258 -20.18 -4.44 -9.15
N GLU A 259 -20.82 -3.36 -9.62
CA GLU A 259 -21.63 -3.35 -10.85
C GLU A 259 -20.80 -3.66 -12.11
N LEU A 260 -19.50 -3.35 -12.11
CA LEU A 260 -18.60 -3.57 -13.25
C LEU A 260 -18.10 -5.02 -13.40
N TYR A 261 -18.27 -5.87 -12.39
CA TYR A 261 -17.81 -7.26 -12.42
C TYR A 261 -18.85 -8.21 -13.02
N PRO A 262 -18.45 -9.21 -13.83
CA PRO A 262 -19.33 -10.28 -14.29
C PRO A 262 -20.03 -10.99 -13.14
N SER A 263 -21.29 -11.39 -13.31
CA SER A 263 -22.06 -12.06 -12.26
C SER A 263 -21.46 -13.39 -11.79
N SER A 264 -20.55 -13.99 -12.56
CA SER A 264 -19.79 -15.20 -12.22
C SER A 264 -18.63 -14.97 -11.25
N GLU A 265 -18.16 -13.73 -11.11
CA GLU A 265 -17.03 -13.36 -10.25
C GLU A 265 -17.49 -12.78 -8.90
N ARG A 266 -18.79 -12.51 -8.75
CA ARG A 266 -19.36 -12.02 -7.49
C ARG A 266 -19.47 -13.16 -6.48
N PRO A 267 -19.02 -12.98 -5.22
CA PRO A 267 -19.21 -13.98 -4.18
C PRO A 267 -20.71 -14.28 -3.98
N ASN A 268 -21.03 -15.56 -3.81
CA ASN A 268 -22.37 -16.01 -3.47
C ASN A 268 -22.77 -15.58 -2.04
N TRP A 269 -24.04 -15.78 -1.66
CA TRP A 269 -24.54 -15.36 -0.35
C TRP A 269 -23.72 -15.91 0.83
N PHE A 270 -23.40 -17.21 0.83
CA PHE A 270 -22.64 -17.83 1.93
C PHE A 270 -21.21 -17.27 2.03
N GLN A 271 -20.56 -17.01 0.90
CA GLN A 271 -19.24 -16.37 0.85
C GLN A 271 -19.29 -14.94 1.42
N ARG A 272 -20.33 -14.15 1.09
CA ARG A 272 -20.51 -12.81 1.69
C ARG A 272 -20.80 -12.86 3.19
N VAL A 273 -21.55 -13.86 3.66
CA VAL A 273 -21.82 -14.07 5.08
C VAL A 273 -20.53 -14.44 5.83
N ARG A 274 -19.70 -15.35 5.30
CA ARG A 274 -18.40 -15.71 5.90
C ARG A 274 -17.49 -14.49 6.07
N LEU A 275 -17.35 -13.66 5.03
CA LEU A 275 -16.59 -12.41 5.11
C LEU A 275 -17.13 -11.48 6.20
N ALA A 276 -18.45 -11.31 6.28
CA ALA A 276 -19.09 -10.47 7.30
C ALA A 276 -18.86 -11.03 8.72
N ILE A 277 -18.88 -12.36 8.90
CA ILE A 277 -18.59 -13.01 10.19
C ILE A 277 -17.15 -12.69 10.62
N GLY A 278 -16.14 -12.95 9.79
CA GLY A 278 -14.74 -12.69 10.17
C GLY A 278 -14.43 -11.21 10.48
N ILE A 279 -15.16 -10.28 9.83
CA ILE A 279 -15.10 -8.85 10.17
C ILE A 279 -15.76 -8.58 11.54
N ILE A 280 -16.93 -9.15 11.82
CA ILE A 280 -17.64 -8.97 13.09
C ILE A 280 -16.85 -9.61 14.24
N GLU A 281 -16.24 -10.77 14.03
CA GLU A 281 -15.33 -11.42 14.98
C GLU A 281 -14.16 -10.50 15.31
N PHE A 282 -13.50 -9.90 14.30
CA PHE A 282 -12.45 -8.91 14.55
C PHE A 282 -12.94 -7.74 15.42
N TYR A 283 -14.07 -7.11 15.10
CA TYR A 283 -14.59 -5.99 15.89
C TYR A 283 -15.03 -6.41 17.29
N SER A 284 -15.53 -7.64 17.46
CA SER A 284 -15.91 -8.20 18.76
C SER A 284 -14.67 -8.40 19.64
N ASP A 285 -13.62 -9.02 19.09
CA ASP A 285 -12.39 -9.38 19.80
C ASP A 285 -11.48 -8.17 20.07
N THR A 286 -11.52 -7.15 19.19
CA THR A 286 -10.80 -5.88 19.42
C THR A 286 -11.52 -4.97 20.40
N TRP A 287 -12.86 -5.04 20.47
CA TRP A 287 -13.65 -4.29 21.45
C TRP A 287 -13.62 -4.95 22.84
N HIS A 288 -13.82 -6.26 22.95
CA HIS A 288 -13.80 -6.99 24.23
C HIS A 288 -12.43 -7.63 24.48
N TYR A 289 -11.35 -6.88 24.22
CA TYR A 289 -10.01 -7.46 24.24
C TYR A 289 -9.67 -7.98 25.65
N GLN A 290 -9.51 -9.30 25.74
CA GLN A 290 -9.24 -10.05 26.97
C GLN A 290 -10.26 -9.80 28.11
N ASP A 291 -11.52 -9.49 27.77
CA ASP A 291 -12.58 -9.12 28.72
C ASP A 291 -12.24 -7.91 29.64
N THR A 292 -11.29 -7.07 29.22
CA THR A 292 -10.87 -5.86 29.95
C THR A 292 -11.62 -4.61 29.49
N ASP A 293 -11.53 -3.51 30.26
CA ASP A 293 -11.95 -2.17 29.83
C ASP A 293 -11.03 -1.57 28.73
N GLN A 294 -10.01 -2.30 28.25
CA GLN A 294 -9.13 -1.85 27.17
C GLN A 294 -9.69 -2.22 25.80
N HIS A 295 -9.74 -1.23 24.91
CA HIS A 295 -10.27 -1.38 23.55
C HIS A 295 -9.18 -1.13 22.50
N LEU A 296 -9.09 -2.01 21.51
CA LEU A 296 -8.24 -1.84 20.34
C LEU A 296 -9.03 -1.14 19.22
N TYR A 297 -8.63 0.08 18.87
CA TYR A 297 -9.33 0.91 17.89
C TYR A 297 -8.68 0.85 16.52
N LEU A 298 -9.41 0.36 15.51
CA LEU A 298 -8.99 0.42 14.11
C LEU A 298 -9.34 1.78 13.48
N CYS A 299 -8.34 2.62 13.21
CA CYS A 299 -8.53 3.94 12.60
C CYS A 299 -8.52 3.96 11.05
N GLN A 300 -8.70 2.80 10.39
CA GLN A 300 -8.90 2.73 8.93
C GLN A 300 -10.36 2.44 8.54
N PRO A 301 -10.83 2.93 7.37
CA PRO A 301 -12.10 2.49 6.79
C PRO A 301 -12.09 0.98 6.51
N LEU A 302 -13.10 0.26 7.00
CA LEU A 302 -13.27 -1.20 6.88
C LEU A 302 -12.87 -1.77 5.51
N ILE A 303 -13.40 -1.19 4.42
CA ILE A 303 -13.23 -1.67 3.04
C ILE A 303 -11.75 -1.66 2.59
N LYS A 304 -10.91 -0.80 3.20
CA LYS A 304 -9.46 -0.69 2.92
C LYS A 304 -8.60 -1.50 3.90
N ALA A 305 -9.11 -1.76 5.10
CA ALA A 305 -8.41 -2.52 6.12
C ALA A 305 -8.46 -4.03 5.87
N PHE A 306 -9.49 -4.53 5.18
CA PHE A 306 -9.69 -5.97 4.95
C PHE A 306 -9.61 -6.37 3.47
N GLY A 307 -8.93 -7.49 3.24
CA GLY A 307 -9.08 -8.32 2.05
C GLY A 307 -9.60 -9.71 2.42
N TYR A 308 -9.41 -10.68 1.53
CA TYR A 308 -9.79 -12.08 1.78
C TYR A 308 -8.95 -13.09 0.99
N ASP A 309 -9.03 -14.35 1.40
CA ASP A 309 -8.40 -15.49 0.73
C ASP A 309 -9.36 -16.25 -0.21
N LYS A 310 -8.88 -17.35 -0.80
CA LYS A 310 -9.65 -18.20 -1.73
C LYS A 310 -10.87 -18.87 -1.10
N ASP A 311 -10.88 -19.02 0.22
CA ASP A 311 -11.92 -19.71 1.00
C ASP A 311 -12.95 -18.69 1.55
N TYR A 312 -12.77 -17.40 1.20
CA TYR A 312 -13.56 -16.25 1.63
C TYR A 312 -13.50 -15.99 3.14
N GLU A 313 -12.40 -16.38 3.79
CA GLU A 313 -12.10 -15.89 5.13
C GLU A 313 -11.58 -14.44 5.02
N ALA A 314 -12.13 -13.54 5.84
CA ALA A 314 -11.70 -12.15 5.88
C ALA A 314 -10.29 -12.06 6.48
N LYS A 315 -9.41 -11.22 5.91
CA LYS A 315 -8.03 -11.03 6.37
C LYS A 315 -7.73 -9.55 6.55
N ILE A 316 -7.27 -9.15 7.73
CA ILE A 316 -6.83 -7.77 7.95
C ILE A 316 -5.49 -7.52 7.26
N PHE A 317 -5.42 -6.51 6.40
CA PHE A 317 -4.29 -6.22 5.53
C PHE A 317 -3.35 -5.12 6.08
N PHE A 318 -3.83 -4.28 7.00
CA PHE A 318 -3.04 -3.26 7.69
C PHE A 318 -3.43 -3.17 9.16
N LEU A 319 -2.51 -3.53 10.06
CA LEU A 319 -2.69 -3.35 11.51
C LEU A 319 -2.02 -2.07 12.03
N LEU A 320 -1.30 -1.32 11.19
CA LEU A 320 -0.60 -0.07 11.55
C LEU A 320 -1.47 1.03 12.18
N LEU A 321 -2.79 1.00 11.98
CA LEU A 321 -3.72 1.95 12.59
C LEU A 321 -4.60 1.29 13.67
N ILE A 322 -4.15 0.21 14.29
CA ILE A 322 -4.68 -0.22 15.59
C ILE A 322 -3.96 0.56 16.69
N TYR A 323 -4.74 1.12 17.61
CA TYR A 323 -4.23 1.77 18.82
C TYR A 323 -5.04 1.30 20.04
N SER A 324 -4.35 1.07 21.15
CA SER A 324 -4.98 1.01 22.48
C SER A 324 -4.95 2.39 23.13
N PHE A 325 -5.99 2.73 23.90
CA PHE A 325 -5.94 3.82 24.87
C PHE A 325 -5.92 3.22 26.27
N GLY A 326 -4.82 3.46 27.00
CA GLY A 326 -4.59 2.99 28.38
C GLY A 326 -3.93 4.04 29.25
#